data_AF-A0A380TKE2-F1
#
_entry.id   AF-A0A380TKE2-F1
#
_cell.length_a   1.000
_cell.length_b   1.000
_cell.length_c   1.000
_cell.angle_alpha   90.00
_cell.angle_beta   90.00
_cell.angle_gamma   90.00
#
_symmetry.space_group_name_H-M   'P 1'
#
loop_
_entity.id
_entity.type
_entity.pdbx_description
1 polymer ?
#
loop_
_entity_poly.entity_id
_entity_poly.type
_entity_poly.pdbx_seq_one_letter_code
_entity_poly.pdbx_strand_id
1 'polypeptide(L)'
;MPALIEHNVQTFGRRGVQFLCVDIAAEELPQADLCLIRQVFQHLSNDQIKAVIKKLGCFNFTLVTEHYPSANAFRAANLDKVHGADVRLYDGSAVLLDHPPFNVSNLRLVLEEAVLSPVVAEGEVLRTFLIEGSPLVK
;
A
#
# COMPACT_ATOMS: atom_id res chain seq x y z
N MET A 1 -10.94 -10.06 13.18
CA MET A 1 -10.37 -8.68 13.21
C MET A 1 -11.00 -7.72 14.23
N PRO A 2 -12.25 -7.87 14.74
CA PRO A 2 -12.79 -6.92 15.73
C PRO A 2 -11.94 -6.74 16.99
N ALA A 3 -11.36 -7.83 17.51
CA ALA A 3 -10.52 -7.79 18.71
C ALA A 3 -9.24 -6.92 18.55
N LEU A 4 -8.65 -6.84 17.36
CA LEU A 4 -7.48 -5.99 17.11
C LEU A 4 -7.87 -4.50 17.14
N ILE A 5 -9.00 -4.17 16.52
CA ILE A 5 -9.53 -2.80 16.54
C ILE A 5 -9.88 -2.40 17.97
N GLU A 6 -10.56 -3.27 18.72
CA GLU A 6 -10.89 -3.02 20.13
C GLU A 6 -9.63 -2.79 20.98
N HIS A 7 -8.62 -3.65 20.85
CA HIS A 7 -7.34 -3.48 21.53
C HIS A 7 -6.67 -2.14 21.21
N ASN A 8 -6.66 -1.74 19.92
CA ASN A 8 -6.07 -0.48 19.50
C ASN A 8 -6.85 0.74 20.01
N VAL A 9 -8.18 0.68 20.01
CA VAL A 9 -9.03 1.73 20.60
C VAL A 9 -8.73 1.89 22.08
N GLN A 10 -8.65 0.78 22.83
CA GLN A 10 -8.39 0.82 24.28
C GLN A 10 -6.97 1.31 24.59
N THR A 11 -5.98 0.92 23.80
CA THR A 11 -4.56 1.20 24.09
C THR A 11 -4.11 2.55 23.57
N PHE A 12 -4.59 2.97 22.40
CA PHE A 12 -4.07 4.13 21.67
C PHE A 12 -5.14 5.17 21.32
N GLY A 13 -6.42 4.90 21.61
CA GLY A 13 -7.52 5.84 21.35
C GLY A 13 -7.37 7.11 22.18
N ARG A 14 -7.45 8.26 21.50
CA ARG A 14 -7.35 9.59 22.11
C ARG A 14 -7.96 10.64 21.19
N ARG A 15 -8.12 11.88 21.68
CA ARG A 15 -8.59 13.00 20.86
C ARG A 15 -7.72 13.13 19.61
N GLY A 16 -8.34 13.09 18.43
CA GLY A 16 -7.67 13.16 17.13
C GLY A 16 -7.16 11.83 16.58
N VAL A 17 -7.42 10.69 17.25
CA VAL A 17 -7.07 9.35 16.77
C VAL A 17 -8.32 8.47 16.84
N GLN A 18 -8.70 7.89 15.69
CA GLN A 18 -9.83 6.98 15.57
C GLN A 18 -9.37 5.70 14.88
N PHE A 19 -9.93 4.56 15.30
CA PHE A 19 -9.70 3.27 14.67
C PHE A 19 -11.01 2.78 14.08
N LEU A 20 -10.98 2.41 12.80
CA LEU A 20 -12.15 1.93 12.07
C LEU A 20 -11.85 0.51 11.56
N CYS A 21 -12.86 -0.37 11.60
CA CYS A 21 -12.81 -1.65 10.93
C CYS A 21 -13.45 -1.47 9.55
N VAL A 22 -12.64 -1.44 8.50
CA VAL A 22 -13.09 -1.18 7.12
C VAL A 22 -12.42 -2.18 6.19
N ASP A 23 -13.19 -2.82 5.31
CA ASP A 23 -12.63 -3.53 4.16
C ASP A 23 -12.16 -2.50 3.11
N ILE A 24 -10.86 -2.24 3.06
CA ILE A 24 -10.28 -1.29 2.12
C ILE A 24 -10.53 -1.64 0.65
N ALA A 25 -10.84 -2.88 0.28
CA ALA A 25 -11.15 -3.26 -1.09
C ALA A 25 -12.64 -3.05 -1.42
N ALA A 26 -13.55 -3.30 -0.46
CA ALA A 26 -14.99 -3.29 -0.70
C ALA A 26 -15.72 -2.02 -0.25
N GLU A 27 -15.28 -1.39 0.84
CA GLU A 27 -15.99 -0.30 1.50
C GLU A 27 -15.44 1.09 1.13
N GLU A 28 -16.25 2.12 1.32
CA GLU A 28 -15.84 3.51 1.13
C GLU A 28 -14.82 3.94 2.20
N LEU A 29 -13.88 4.81 1.81
CA LEU A 29 -12.85 5.32 2.70
C LEU A 29 -13.25 6.68 3.27
N PRO A 30 -12.88 7.00 4.52
CA PRO A 30 -13.14 8.32 5.09
C PRO A 30 -12.41 9.39 4.28
N GLN A 31 -13.04 10.55 4.11
CA GLN A 31 -12.39 11.70 3.47
C GLN A 31 -11.25 12.23 4.34
N ALA A 32 -10.11 12.54 3.71
CA ALA A 32 -8.96 13.15 4.36
C ALA A 32 -8.08 13.88 3.33
N ASP A 33 -7.18 14.75 3.81
CA ASP A 33 -6.20 15.39 2.93
C ASP A 33 -5.07 14.43 2.52
N LEU A 34 -4.67 13.52 3.43
CA LEU A 34 -3.54 12.61 3.25
C LEU A 34 -3.92 11.18 3.65
N CYS A 35 -3.69 10.24 2.74
CA CYS A 35 -3.75 8.80 3.01
C CYS A 35 -2.35 8.19 3.07
N LEU A 36 -2.08 7.35 4.08
CA LEU A 36 -0.84 6.60 4.21
C LEU A 36 -1.14 5.11 4.10
N ILE A 37 -0.59 4.45 3.08
CA ILE A 37 -0.70 3.01 2.86
C ILE A 37 0.70 2.42 2.98
N ARG A 38 0.99 1.77 4.09
CA ARG A 38 2.30 1.17 4.33
C ARG A 38 2.17 -0.34 4.38
N GLN A 39 2.80 -1.00 3.41
CA GLN A 39 2.98 -2.45 3.38
C GLN A 39 1.64 -3.20 3.38
N VAL A 40 0.66 -2.69 2.64
CA VAL A 40 -0.70 -3.26 2.57
C VAL A 40 -0.90 -3.96 1.22
N PHE A 41 -0.52 -3.35 0.11
CA PHE A 41 -0.83 -3.87 -1.22
C PHE A 41 -0.13 -5.18 -1.53
N GLN A 42 1.08 -5.40 -0.99
CA GLN A 42 1.79 -6.68 -1.10
C GLN A 42 0.97 -7.91 -0.65
N HIS A 43 -0.04 -7.73 0.20
CA HIS A 43 -0.91 -8.80 0.72
C HIS A 43 -2.17 -9.04 -0.11
N LEU A 44 -2.57 -8.10 -0.96
CA LEU A 44 -3.84 -8.13 -1.70
C LEU A 44 -3.69 -8.74 -3.09
N SER A 45 -4.78 -9.22 -3.69
CA SER A 45 -4.78 -9.56 -5.13
C SER A 45 -4.71 -8.30 -6.00
N ASN A 46 -4.34 -8.46 -7.27
CA ASN A 46 -4.30 -7.34 -8.21
C ASN A 46 -5.67 -6.69 -8.38
N ASP A 47 -6.76 -7.47 -8.40
CA ASP A 47 -8.10 -6.91 -8.54
C ASP A 47 -8.53 -6.12 -7.29
N GLN A 48 -8.14 -6.56 -6.10
CA GLN A 48 -8.35 -5.79 -4.88
C GLN A 48 -7.54 -4.49 -4.90
N ILE A 49 -6.26 -4.54 -5.28
CA ILE A 49 -5.42 -3.33 -5.39
C ILE A 49 -6.05 -2.33 -6.37
N LYS A 50 -6.53 -2.78 -7.54
CA LYS A 50 -7.26 -1.92 -8.49
C LYS A 50 -8.50 -1.30 -7.85
N ALA A 51 -9.26 -2.05 -7.06
CA ALA A 51 -10.43 -1.53 -6.35
C ALA A 51 -10.03 -0.45 -5.33
N VAL A 52 -8.91 -0.64 -4.60
CA VAL A 52 -8.39 0.41 -3.71
C VAL A 52 -7.95 1.64 -4.48
N ILE A 53 -7.16 1.50 -5.55
CA ILE A 53 -6.63 2.62 -6.35
C ILE A 53 -7.75 3.55 -6.82
N LYS A 54 -8.89 3.00 -7.28
CA LYS A 54 -10.06 3.79 -7.72
C LYS A 54 -10.61 4.71 -6.63
N LYS A 55 -10.45 4.34 -5.36
CA LYS A 55 -10.94 5.10 -4.21
C LYS A 55 -9.95 6.16 -3.72
N LEU A 56 -8.68 6.09 -4.13
CA LEU A 56 -7.65 7.02 -3.67
C LEU A 56 -7.84 8.46 -4.18
N GLY A 57 -8.69 8.66 -5.19
CA GLY A 57 -9.01 10.00 -5.71
C GLY A 57 -9.73 10.92 -4.74
N CYS A 58 -10.22 10.41 -3.60
CA CYS A 58 -10.84 11.25 -2.56
C CYS A 58 -9.81 11.97 -1.67
N PHE A 59 -8.53 11.62 -1.77
CA PHE A 59 -7.44 12.24 -1.01
C PHE A 59 -6.66 13.23 -1.87
N ASN A 60 -6.22 14.35 -1.30
CA ASN A 60 -5.32 15.27 -2.01
C ASN A 60 -3.96 14.61 -2.26
N PHE A 61 -3.50 13.79 -1.32
CA PHE A 61 -2.25 13.06 -1.42
C PHE A 61 -2.42 11.63 -0.88
N THR A 62 -1.82 10.66 -1.56
CA THR A 62 -1.64 9.31 -1.00
C THR A 62 -0.16 8.95 -1.04
N LEU A 63 0.40 8.51 0.09
CA LEU A 63 1.73 7.92 0.15
C LEU A 63 1.60 6.41 0.28
N VAL A 64 2.19 5.68 -0.67
CA VAL A 64 2.22 4.22 -0.69
C VAL A 64 3.66 3.76 -0.47
N THR A 65 3.91 3.06 0.63
CA THR A 65 5.21 2.47 0.96
C THR A 65 5.14 0.95 0.83
N GLU A 66 5.92 0.36 -0.08
CA GLU A 66 5.94 -1.10 -0.32
C GLU A 66 7.37 -1.64 -0.29
N HIS A 67 7.50 -2.95 -0.07
CA HIS A 67 8.77 -3.66 -0.02
C HIS A 67 9.14 -4.19 -1.41
N TYR A 68 10.37 -3.91 -1.85
CA TYR A 68 10.89 -4.28 -3.16
C TYR A 68 12.07 -5.25 -3.02
N PRO A 69 12.11 -6.31 -3.85
CA PRO A 69 13.24 -7.23 -3.90
C PRO A 69 14.48 -6.52 -4.42
N SER A 70 15.65 -7.07 -4.09
CA SER A 70 16.89 -6.64 -4.70
C SER A 70 16.89 -6.88 -6.21
N ALA A 71 17.74 -6.16 -6.94
CA ALA A 71 17.84 -6.28 -8.39
C ALA A 71 18.07 -7.73 -8.87
N ASN A 72 18.85 -8.51 -8.11
CA ASN A 72 19.15 -9.90 -8.43
C ASN A 72 18.00 -10.86 -8.09
N ALA A 73 17.08 -10.46 -7.23
CA ALA A 73 15.91 -11.25 -6.82
C ALA A 73 14.64 -10.88 -7.59
N PHE A 74 14.56 -9.69 -8.22
CA PHE A 74 13.40 -9.29 -9.00
C PHE A 74 13.22 -10.15 -10.26
N ARG A 75 11.97 -10.57 -10.53
CA ARG A 75 11.58 -11.45 -11.63
C ARG A 75 10.46 -10.86 -12.47
N ALA A 76 9.41 -10.34 -11.82
CA ALA A 76 8.25 -9.79 -12.50
C ALA A 76 7.55 -8.72 -11.65
N ALA A 77 6.98 -7.72 -12.30
CA ALA A 77 6.11 -6.75 -11.63
C ALA A 77 4.72 -7.36 -11.43
N ASN A 78 4.08 -7.05 -10.30
CA ASN A 78 2.64 -7.27 -10.08
C ASN A 78 2.18 -8.72 -10.32
N LEU A 79 3.02 -9.72 -10.03
CA LEU A 79 2.57 -11.11 -10.03
C LEU A 79 1.34 -11.24 -9.14
N ASP A 80 0.24 -11.74 -9.70
CA ASP A 80 -1.02 -11.82 -8.97
C ASP A 80 -0.97 -12.93 -7.93
N LYS A 81 -1.74 -12.76 -6.85
CA LYS A 81 -1.85 -13.74 -5.78
C LYS A 81 -3.21 -13.67 -5.10
N VAL A 82 -3.60 -14.76 -4.45
CA VAL A 82 -4.72 -14.75 -3.52
C VAL A 82 -4.34 -13.90 -2.31
N HIS A 83 -5.26 -13.10 -1.80
CA HIS A 83 -4.99 -12.26 -0.64
C HIS A 83 -4.68 -13.09 0.61
N GLY A 84 -3.76 -12.61 1.44
CA GLY A 84 -3.39 -13.34 2.65
C GLY A 84 -2.13 -12.79 3.33
N ALA A 85 -1.64 -13.53 4.33
CA ALA A 85 -0.49 -13.13 5.14
C ALA A 85 0.83 -13.08 4.34
N ASP A 86 0.88 -13.77 3.20
CA ASP A 86 2.07 -13.83 2.36
C ASP A 86 2.28 -12.58 1.49
N VAL A 87 3.51 -12.37 1.02
CA VAL A 87 3.92 -11.20 0.23
C VAL A 87 4.55 -11.60 -1.09
N ARG A 88 4.39 -10.76 -2.12
CA ARG A 88 4.95 -10.97 -3.47
C ARG A 88 6.49 -11.09 -3.51
N LEU A 89 7.15 -10.62 -2.46
CA LEU A 89 8.60 -10.60 -2.35
C LEU A 89 9.22 -11.99 -2.49
N TYR A 90 8.60 -13.03 -1.91
CA TYR A 90 9.11 -14.40 -1.98
C TYR A 90 9.07 -14.98 -3.41
N ASP A 91 8.18 -14.46 -4.26
CA ASP A 91 8.09 -14.82 -5.67
C ASP A 91 8.96 -13.93 -6.57
N GLY A 92 9.84 -13.12 -5.98
CA GLY A 92 10.66 -12.14 -6.72
C GLY A 92 9.82 -11.05 -7.37
N SER A 93 8.66 -10.73 -6.80
CA SER A 93 7.70 -9.75 -7.32
C SER A 93 7.47 -8.61 -6.33
N ALA A 94 6.99 -7.48 -6.84
CA ALA A 94 6.62 -6.31 -6.04
C ALA A 94 5.40 -5.61 -6.64
N VAL A 95 4.78 -4.73 -5.85
CA VAL A 95 3.68 -3.88 -6.31
C VAL A 95 4.26 -2.63 -6.96
N LEU A 96 4.27 -2.61 -8.29
CA LEU A 96 4.65 -1.47 -9.12
C LEU A 96 3.39 -0.81 -9.68
N LEU A 97 2.96 0.28 -9.07
CA LEU A 97 1.69 0.95 -9.37
C LEU A 97 1.64 1.58 -10.77
N ASP A 98 2.79 1.94 -11.32
CA ASP A 98 2.97 2.50 -12.67
C ASP A 98 2.96 1.44 -13.78
N HIS A 99 3.02 0.15 -13.43
CA HIS A 99 3.02 -0.96 -14.39
C HIS A 99 1.63 -1.61 -14.52
N PRO A 100 1.37 -2.37 -15.60
CA PRO A 100 0.20 -3.22 -15.68
C PRO A 100 0.11 -4.17 -14.47
N PRO A 101 -1.08 -4.40 -13.91
CA PRO A 101 -2.38 -3.99 -14.44
C PRO A 101 -2.94 -2.69 -13.82
N PHE A 102 -2.12 -1.92 -13.09
CA PHE A 102 -2.54 -0.74 -12.33
C PHE A 102 -2.44 0.55 -13.14
N ASN A 103 -1.32 0.75 -13.86
CA ASN A 103 -1.08 1.87 -14.78
C ASN A 103 -1.35 3.26 -14.16
N VAL A 104 -0.97 3.47 -12.90
CA VAL A 104 -1.07 4.76 -12.20
C VAL A 104 -0.01 5.71 -12.75
N SER A 105 -0.44 6.82 -13.37
CA SER A 105 0.46 7.74 -14.09
C SER A 105 0.90 8.96 -13.28
N ASN A 106 0.16 9.32 -12.22
CA ASN A 106 0.42 10.44 -11.32
C ASN A 106 1.25 10.02 -10.09
N LEU A 107 2.21 9.11 -10.30
CA LEU A 107 3.06 8.52 -9.27
C LEU A 107 4.45 9.17 -9.27
N ARG A 108 4.99 9.49 -8.09
CA ARG A 108 6.37 9.97 -7.92
C ARG A 108 7.06 9.26 -6.77
N LEU A 109 8.25 8.70 -7.01
CA LEU A 109 9.10 8.17 -5.94
C LEU A 109 9.59 9.34 -5.06
N VAL A 110 9.33 9.28 -3.75
CA VAL A 110 9.72 10.33 -2.81
C VAL A 110 10.71 9.85 -1.75
N LEU A 111 10.82 8.54 -1.53
CA LEU A 111 11.77 7.94 -0.60
C LEU A 111 12.14 6.53 -1.06
N GLU A 112 13.42 6.19 -0.96
CA GLU A 112 13.92 4.82 -1.09
C GLU A 112 14.94 4.61 0.04
N GLU A 113 14.72 3.58 0.85
CA GLU A 113 15.58 3.25 1.99
C GLU A 113 15.92 1.77 1.97
N ALA A 114 17.18 1.43 2.23
CA ALA A 114 17.60 0.05 2.40
C ALA A 114 16.94 -0.58 3.63
N VAL A 115 16.49 -1.84 3.52
CA VAL A 115 16.03 -2.57 4.69
C VAL A 115 17.21 -3.03 5.54
N LEU A 116 17.12 -2.86 6.86
CA LEU A 116 18.18 -3.28 7.79
C LEU A 116 18.31 -4.80 7.89
N SER A 117 17.19 -5.50 7.72
CA SER A 117 17.09 -6.96 7.77
C SER A 117 16.38 -7.44 6.51
N PRO A 118 17.12 -7.81 5.45
CA PRO A 118 16.51 -8.35 4.24
C PRO A 118 15.79 -9.66 4.53
N VAL A 119 14.69 -9.89 3.82
CA VAL A 119 13.82 -11.06 3.96
C VAL A 119 14.24 -12.17 3.00
N VAL A 120 14.59 -11.83 1.75
CA VAL A 120 14.96 -12.78 0.69
C VAL A 120 16.43 -12.62 0.30
N ALA A 121 16.91 -11.40 0.05
CA ALA A 121 18.28 -11.14 -0.40
C ALA A 121 18.79 -9.75 0.00
N GLU A 122 20.11 -9.62 0.13
CA GLU A 122 20.75 -8.31 0.30
C GLU A 122 20.39 -7.35 -0.84
N GLY A 123 20.22 -6.07 -0.50
CA GLY A 123 19.85 -5.01 -1.44
C GLY A 123 18.34 -4.80 -1.62
N GLU A 124 17.52 -5.39 -0.75
CA GLU A 124 16.10 -5.05 -0.61
C GLU A 124 15.90 -3.62 -0.12
N VAL A 125 14.80 -2.99 -0.54
CA VAL A 125 14.49 -1.60 -0.22
C VAL A 125 13.00 -1.39 0.07
N LEU A 126 12.71 -0.43 0.94
CA LEU A 126 11.37 0.16 1.05
C LEU A 126 11.31 1.40 0.17
N ARG A 127 10.34 1.42 -0.75
CA ARG A 127 10.06 2.58 -1.61
C ARG A 127 8.75 3.21 -1.21
N THR A 128 8.75 4.53 -1.07
CA THR A 128 7.53 5.32 -0.87
C THR A 128 7.25 6.17 -2.10
N PHE A 129 6.04 6.01 -2.63
CA PHE A 129 5.55 6.77 -3.75
C PHE A 129 4.44 7.71 -3.31
N LEU A 130 4.48 8.94 -3.82
CA LEU A 130 3.38 9.89 -3.76
C LEU A 130 2.47 9.69 -4.98
N ILE A 131 1.17 9.61 -4.72
CA ILE A 131 0.10 9.76 -5.70
C ILE A 131 -0.58 11.09 -5.40
N GLU A 132 -0.53 12.02 -6.35
CA GLU A 132 -1.21 13.31 -6.23
C GLU A 132 -2.67 13.16 -6.65
N GLY A 133 -3.61 13.49 -5.77
CA GLY A 133 -5.02 13.52 -6.12
C GLY A 133 -5.28 14.49 -7.27
N SER A 134 -6.20 14.13 -8.17
CA SER A 134 -6.73 15.14 -9.09
C SER A 134 -7.50 16.15 -8.26
N PRO A 135 -7.24 17.47 -8.37
CA PRO A 135 -8.00 18.45 -7.60
C PRO A 135 -9.48 18.22 -7.88
N LEU A 136 -10.25 17.91 -6.83
CA LEU A 136 -11.69 17.96 -6.88
C LEU A 136 -12.02 19.37 -7.38
N VAL A 137 -12.56 19.48 -8.59
CA VAL A 137 -13.14 20.73 -9.07
C VAL A 137 -14.23 21.05 -8.05
N LYS A 138 -13.95 22.02 -7.18
CA LYS A 138 -14.91 22.56 -6.21
C LYS A 138 -16.03 23.29 -6.93
#